data_AF-A0A7S3E3D9-F1
#
_entry.id   AF-A0A7S3E3D9-F1
#
_cell.length_a   1.000
_cell.length_b   1.000
_cell.length_c   1.000
_cell.angle_alpha   90.00
_cell.angle_beta   90.00
_cell.angle_gamma   90.00
#
_symmetry.space_group_name_H-M   'P 1'
#
loop_
_entity.id
_entity.type
_entity.pdbx_description
1 polymer ?
#
loop_
_entity_poly.entity_id
_entity_poly.type
_entity_poly.pdbx_seq_one_letter_code
_entity_poly.pdbx_strand_id
1 'polypeptide(L)'
;DKPLNWRELLSPQSKLEVAALLIVLIVRFLVVPFAGLGLVSVFQNLNWLPNDPICYLVVLVQAVMPSAQNIVLLMNLQSSTRPLAPTMARILLQLYLLSVVPLALWMGALLPMIGLGGA
;
A
#
# COMPACT_ATOMS: atom_id res chain seq x y z
N ASP A 1 33.21 -2.65 3.23
CA ASP A 1 31.94 -2.45 3.98
C ASP A 1 31.82 -1.01 4.47
N LYS A 2 31.05 -0.17 3.75
CA LYS A 2 30.69 1.17 4.23
C LYS A 2 29.51 1.04 5.21
N PRO A 3 29.51 1.75 6.36
CA PRO A 3 28.40 1.69 7.30
C PRO A 3 27.11 2.18 6.65
N LEU A 4 26.02 1.46 6.90
CA LEU A 4 24.70 1.77 6.34
C LEU A 4 24.22 3.13 6.89
N ASN A 5 24.09 4.11 6.02
CA ASN A 5 23.77 5.48 6.42
C ASN A 5 22.26 5.69 6.44
N TRP A 6 21.60 5.34 7.55
CA TRP A 6 20.14 5.35 7.72
C TRP A 6 19.47 6.67 7.37
N ARG A 7 20.14 7.80 7.67
CA ARG A 7 19.62 9.14 7.34
C ARG A 7 19.53 9.39 5.85
N GLU A 8 20.48 8.86 5.10
CA GLU A 8 20.52 9.00 3.65
C GLU A 8 19.41 8.16 3.00
N LEU A 9 19.18 6.95 3.52
CA LEU A 9 18.10 6.07 3.07
C LEU A 9 16.71 6.63 3.42
N LEU A 10 16.54 7.26 4.58
CA LEU A 10 15.24 7.78 5.02
C LEU A 10 14.95 9.21 4.54
N SER A 11 15.94 9.91 4.00
CA SER A 11 15.77 11.24 3.43
C SER A 11 15.47 11.16 1.93
N PRO A 12 14.36 11.75 1.44
CA PRO A 12 14.15 11.90 0.00
C PRO A 12 15.24 12.82 -0.57
N GLN A 13 15.86 12.38 -1.67
CA GLN A 13 17.02 13.06 -2.27
C GLN A 13 16.61 14.10 -3.30
N SER A 14 15.37 14.05 -3.79
CA SER A 14 14.86 14.97 -4.81
C SER A 14 13.40 15.39 -4.57
N LYS A 15 13.01 16.55 -5.12
CA LYS A 15 11.62 17.02 -5.10
C LYS A 15 10.67 16.05 -5.81
N LEU A 16 11.18 15.32 -6.82
CA LEU A 16 10.41 14.32 -7.55
C LEU A 16 10.09 13.10 -6.67
N GLU A 17 11.03 12.63 -5.85
CA GLU A 17 10.80 11.54 -4.88
C GLU A 17 9.76 11.93 -3.84
N VAL A 18 9.81 13.16 -3.33
CA VAL A 18 8.80 13.67 -2.38
C VAL A 18 7.42 13.71 -3.04
N ALA A 19 7.32 14.26 -4.26
CA ALA A 19 6.07 14.31 -5.00
C ALA A 19 5.53 12.90 -5.27
N ALA A 20 6.37 11.97 -5.71
CA ALA A 20 6.00 10.58 -5.94
C ALA A 20 5.50 9.91 -4.66
N LEU A 21 6.19 10.11 -3.53
CA LEU A 21 5.79 9.56 -2.24
C LEU A 21 4.44 10.12 -1.77
N LEU A 22 4.20 11.42 -1.91
CA LEU A 22 2.91 12.04 -1.56
C LEU A 22 1.77 11.53 -2.46
N ILE A 23 1.99 11.46 -3.77
CA ILE A 23 1.01 10.94 -4.73
C ILE A 23 0.69 9.48 -4.39
N VAL A 24 1.71 8.65 -4.15
CA VAL A 24 1.51 7.25 -3.80
C VAL A 24 0.77 7.12 -2.47
N LEU A 25 1.09 7.92 -1.45
CA LEU A 25 0.34 7.92 -0.19
C LEU A 25 -1.14 8.23 -0.40
N ILE A 26 -1.45 9.30 -1.13
CA ILE A 26 -2.84 9.72 -1.39
C ILE A 26 -3.58 8.66 -2.20
N VAL A 27 -3.01 8.23 -3.32
CA VAL A 27 -3.67 7.25 -4.20
C VAL A 27 -3.83 5.92 -3.48
N ARG A 28 -2.79 5.44 -2.79
CA ARG A 28 -2.78 4.12 -2.16
C ARG A 28 -3.62 4.03 -0.90
N PHE A 29 -3.68 5.09 -0.09
CA PHE A 29 -4.41 5.07 1.18
C PHE A 29 -5.72 5.82 1.16
N LEU A 30 -6.11 6.47 0.06
CA LEU A 30 -7.46 7.03 -0.11
C LEU A 30 -8.14 6.43 -1.35
N VAL A 31 -7.59 6.66 -2.53
CA VAL A 31 -8.28 6.31 -3.79
C VAL A 31 -8.51 4.80 -3.91
N VAL A 32 -7.48 3.98 -3.68
CA VAL A 32 -7.58 2.52 -3.80
C VAL A 32 -8.54 1.90 -2.76
N PRO A 33 -8.50 2.28 -1.47
CA PRO A 33 -9.48 1.80 -0.47
C PRO A 33 -10.93 2.17 -0.81
N PHE A 34 -11.19 3.41 -1.22
CA PHE A 34 -12.54 3.82 -1.62
C PHE A 34 -13.02 3.07 -2.87
N ALA A 35 -12.15 2.88 -3.86
CA ALA A 35 -12.45 2.05 -5.02
C ALA A 35 -12.73 0.59 -4.61
N GLY A 36 -11.96 0.04 -3.67
CA GLY A 36 -12.15 -1.30 -3.11
C GLY A 36 -13.52 -1.46 -2.44
N LEU A 37 -13.93 -0.50 -1.61
CA LEU A 37 -15.28 -0.48 -0.99
C LEU A 37 -16.38 -0.48 -2.06
N GLY A 38 -16.25 0.38 -3.07
CA GLY A 38 -17.19 0.43 -4.18
C GLY A 38 -17.27 -0.89 -4.96
N LEU A 39 -16.12 -1.47 -5.30
CA LEU A 39 -16.06 -2.75 -6.03
C LEU A 39 -16.66 -3.91 -5.22
N VAL A 40 -16.35 -3.99 -3.93
CA VAL A 40 -16.93 -5.03 -3.06
C VAL A 40 -18.45 -4.88 -3.00
N SER A 41 -18.97 -3.66 -2.83
CA SER A 41 -20.42 -3.42 -2.83
C SER A 41 -21.08 -3.79 -4.17
N VAL A 42 -20.46 -3.45 -5.31
CA VAL A 42 -20.98 -3.82 -6.63
C VAL A 42 -20.98 -5.34 -6.81
N PHE A 43 -19.89 -6.02 -6.47
CA PHE A 43 -19.77 -7.47 -6.65
C PHE A 43 -20.60 -8.30 -5.66
N GLN A 44 -20.92 -7.73 -4.49
CA GLN A 44 -21.94 -8.27 -3.59
C GLN A 44 -23.31 -8.27 -4.26
N ASN A 45 -23.72 -7.14 -4.83
CA ASN A 45 -25.01 -7.02 -5.51
C ASN A 45 -25.13 -7.93 -6.75
N LEU A 46 -24.01 -8.20 -7.42
CA LEU A 46 -23.95 -9.09 -8.58
C LEU A 46 -23.80 -10.58 -8.22
N ASN A 47 -23.73 -10.93 -6.92
CA ASN A 47 -23.46 -12.29 -6.42
C ASN A 47 -22.18 -12.94 -7.01
N TRP A 48 -21.18 -12.13 -7.35
CA TRP A 48 -19.88 -12.60 -7.87
C TRP A 48 -18.91 -12.96 -6.75
N LEU A 49 -19.07 -12.38 -5.56
CA LEU A 49 -18.31 -12.73 -4.39
C LEU A 49 -19.11 -13.69 -3.49
N PRO A 50 -18.44 -14.64 -2.82
CA PRO A 50 -19.07 -15.43 -1.76
C PRO A 50 -19.62 -14.50 -0.67
N ASN A 51 -20.81 -14.81 -0.14
CA ASN A 51 -21.41 -14.12 1.01
C ASN A 51 -20.71 -14.47 2.33
N ASP A 52 -19.42 -14.20 2.39
CA ASP A 52 -18.56 -14.41 3.55
C ASP A 52 -17.91 -13.06 3.97
N PRO A 53 -18.21 -12.55 5.17
CA PRO A 53 -17.58 -11.35 5.73
C PRO A 53 -16.04 -11.40 5.71
N ILE A 54 -15.45 -12.59 5.88
CA ILE A 54 -14.00 -12.76 5.84
C ILE A 54 -13.47 -12.53 4.42
N CYS A 55 -14.18 -13.00 3.39
CA CYS A 55 -13.82 -12.76 2.00
C CYS A 55 -13.80 -11.25 1.68
N TYR A 56 -14.83 -10.52 2.12
CA TYR A 56 -14.89 -9.07 1.94
C TYR A 56 -13.77 -8.34 2.68
N LEU A 57 -13.47 -8.75 3.91
CA LEU A 57 -12.37 -8.21 4.68
C LEU A 57 -11.04 -8.43 3.94
N VAL A 58 -10.76 -9.63 3.43
CA VAL A 58 -9.51 -9.92 2.72
C VAL A 58 -9.34 -9.02 1.49
N VAL A 59 -10.38 -8.82 0.69
CA VAL A 59 -10.33 -7.94 -0.49
C VAL A 59 -10.05 -6.48 -0.09
N LEU A 60 -10.73 -5.99 0.95
CA LEU A 60 -10.55 -4.61 1.42
C LEU A 60 -9.18 -4.41 2.09
N VAL A 61 -8.71 -5.41 2.84
CA VAL A 61 -7.35 -5.43 3.41
C VAL A 61 -6.31 -5.38 2.30
N GLN A 62 -6.47 -6.15 1.22
CA GLN A 62 -5.56 -6.10 0.08
C GLN A 62 -5.54 -4.71 -0.60
N ALA A 63 -6.68 -4.01 -0.63
CA ALA A 63 -6.77 -2.65 -1.18
C ALA A 63 -6.02 -1.61 -0.34
N VAL A 64 -6.02 -1.73 0.99
CA VAL A 64 -5.34 -0.77 1.89
C VAL A 64 -3.85 -1.08 2.07
N MET A 65 -3.38 -2.28 1.70
CA MET A 65 -1.98 -2.68 1.89
C MET A 65 -0.99 -1.81 1.07
N PRO A 66 0.18 -1.48 1.65
CA PRO A 66 1.22 -0.75 0.94
C PRO A 66 1.73 -1.54 -0.26
N SER A 67 2.29 -0.84 -1.24
CA SER A 67 2.85 -1.46 -2.45
C SER A 67 3.94 -2.47 -2.10
N ALA A 68 3.90 -3.67 -2.70
CA ALA A 68 4.81 -4.75 -2.37
C ALA A 68 6.28 -4.42 -2.71
N GLN A 69 7.20 -4.73 -1.79
CA GLN A 69 8.66 -4.54 -2.00
C GLN A 69 9.23 -5.44 -3.10
N ASN A 70 8.54 -6.53 -3.46
CA ASN A 70 8.96 -7.45 -4.51
C ASN A 70 9.12 -6.78 -5.88
N ILE A 71 8.50 -5.61 -6.11
CA ILE A 71 8.72 -4.83 -7.33
C ILE A 71 10.19 -4.42 -7.51
N VAL A 72 10.92 -4.17 -6.42
CA VAL A 72 12.36 -3.85 -6.43
C VAL A 72 13.17 -5.00 -6.98
N LEU A 73 12.82 -6.23 -6.61
CA LEU A 73 13.47 -7.43 -7.15
C LEU A 73 13.20 -7.55 -8.65
N LEU A 74 11.95 -7.36 -9.08
CA LEU A 74 11.59 -7.37 -10.50
C LEU A 74 12.36 -6.30 -11.29
N MET A 75 12.50 -5.09 -10.75
CA MET A 75 13.29 -4.03 -11.40
C MET A 75 14.77 -4.36 -11.51
N ASN A 76 15.34 -5.13 -10.57
CA ASN A 76 16.73 -5.58 -10.63
C ASN A 76 16.96 -6.65 -11.72
N LEU A 77 15.94 -7.44 -12.05
CA LEU A 77 15.99 -8.45 -13.10
C LEU A 77 15.93 -7.82 -14.50
N GLN A 78 15.21 -6.71 -14.67
CA GLN A 78 15.07 -6.02 -15.95
C GLN A 78 16.16 -4.96 -16.15
N SER A 79 16.91 -5.06 -17.26
CA SER A 79 18.05 -4.19 -17.57
C SER A 79 17.68 -2.71 -17.68
N SER A 80 16.50 -2.40 -18.23
CA SER A 80 16.00 -1.02 -18.41
C SER A 80 15.64 -0.32 -17.09
N THR A 81 15.19 -1.07 -16.08
CA THR A 81 14.69 -0.51 -14.81
C THR A 81 15.68 -0.67 -13.66
N ARG A 82 16.74 -1.47 -13.83
CA ARG A 82 17.77 -1.70 -12.82
C ARG A 82 18.38 -0.41 -12.25
N PRO A 83 18.66 0.66 -13.03
CA PRO A 83 19.19 1.91 -12.47
C PRO A 83 18.23 2.60 -11.49
N LEU A 84 16.93 2.36 -11.62
CA LEU A 84 15.88 2.96 -10.79
C LEU A 84 15.57 2.14 -9.54
N ALA A 85 16.04 0.89 -9.48
CA ALA A 85 15.72 -0.02 -8.38
C ALA A 85 16.16 0.49 -7.00
N PRO A 86 17.35 1.11 -6.80
CA PRO A 86 17.74 1.66 -5.50
C PRO A 86 16.86 2.84 -5.06
N THR A 87 16.46 3.70 -6.00
CA THR A 87 15.55 4.82 -5.73
C THR A 87 14.18 4.30 -5.30
N MET A 88 13.63 3.34 -6.04
CA MET A 88 12.31 2.79 -5.71
C MET A 88 12.32 1.98 -4.39
N ALA A 89 13.42 1.29 -4.08
CA ALA A 89 13.60 0.63 -2.78
C ALA A 89 13.51 1.64 -1.62
N ARG A 90 14.13 2.82 -1.80
CA ARG A 90 14.09 3.90 -0.82
C ARG A 90 12.69 4.46 -0.62
N ILE A 91 11.99 4.78 -1.72
CA ILE A 91 10.61 5.28 -1.69
C ILE A 91 9.69 4.28 -1.00
N LEU A 92 9.80 2.99 -1.33
CA LEU A 92 8.99 1.95 -0.70
C LEU A 92 9.31 1.83 0.78
N LEU A 93 10.58 1.84 1.19
CA LEU A 93 10.94 1.82 2.61
C LEU A 93 10.28 2.97 3.39
N GLN A 94 10.33 4.18 2.84
CA GLN A 94 9.68 5.35 3.45
C GLN A 94 8.16 5.20 3.47
N LEU A 95 7.56 4.71 2.38
CA LEU A 95 6.13 4.45 2.28
C LEU A 95 5.67 3.44 3.34
N TYR A 96 6.43 2.37 3.58
CA TYR A 96 6.11 1.37 4.59
C TYR A 96 6.09 1.96 6.00
N LEU A 97 7.09 2.79 6.34
CA LEU A 97 7.11 3.48 7.64
C LEU A 97 5.92 4.43 7.81
N LEU A 98 5.60 5.20 6.78
CA LEU A 98 4.47 6.13 6.81
C LEU A 98 3.12 5.41 6.76
N SER A 99 3.06 4.21 6.19
CA SER A 99 1.83 3.43 6.03
C SER A 99 1.27 2.89 7.34
N VAL A 100 2.08 2.78 8.40
CA VAL A 100 1.66 2.20 9.68
C VAL A 100 0.41 2.91 10.23
N VAL A 101 0.38 4.24 10.18
CA VAL A 101 -0.74 5.03 10.71
C VAL A 101 -2.00 4.90 9.85
N PRO A 102 -1.98 5.12 8.52
CA PRO A 102 -3.13 4.89 7.66
C PRO A 102 -3.67 3.46 7.74
N LEU A 103 -2.79 2.46 7.80
CA LEU A 103 -3.20 1.05 7.91
C LEU A 103 -3.94 0.80 9.22
N ALA A 104 -3.44 1.31 10.35
CA ALA A 104 -4.12 1.18 11.63
C ALA A 104 -5.52 1.82 11.59
N LEU A 105 -5.65 3.01 10.99
CA LEU A 105 -6.93 3.70 10.84
C LEU A 105 -7.91 2.92 9.96
N TRP A 106 -7.46 2.43 8.80
CA TRP A 106 -8.30 1.63 7.91
C TRP A 106 -8.70 0.30 8.54
N MET A 107 -7.80 -0.40 9.21
CA MET A 107 -8.14 -1.64 9.93
C MET A 107 -9.18 -1.38 11.02
N GLY A 108 -9.02 -0.30 11.79
CA GLY A 108 -9.99 0.13 12.78
C GLY A 108 -11.36 0.48 12.21
N ALA A 109 -11.43 0.96 10.96
CA ALA A 109 -12.68 1.27 10.28
C ALA A 109 -13.32 0.05 9.58
N LEU A 110 -12.54 -0.80 8.93
CA LEU A 110 -13.03 -1.93 8.13
C LEU A 110 -13.60 -3.06 8.99
N LEU A 111 -12.96 -3.37 10.12
CA LEU A 111 -13.40 -4.42 11.04
C LEU A 111 -14.85 -4.21 11.53
N PRO A 112 -15.24 -3.04 12.09
CA PRO A 112 -16.62 -2.80 12.50
C PRO A 112 -17.57 -2.69 11.31
N MET A 113 -17.16 -2.13 10.16
CA MET A 113 -18.02 -2.05 8.97
C MET A 113 -18.46 -3.43 8.45
N ILE A 114 -17.64 -4.46 8.64
CA ILE A 114 -17.90 -5.84 8.20
C ILE A 114 -18.55 -6.68 9.33
N GLY A 115 -18.77 -6.08 10.52
CA GLY A 115 -19.38 -6.77 11.66
C GLY A 115 -18.42 -7.67 12.43
N LEU A 116 -17.11 -7.49 12.25
CA LEU A 116 -16.03 -8.25 12.92
C LEU A 116 -15.31 -7.43 14.01
N GLY A 117 -15.69 -6.17 14.20
CA GLY A 117 -15.22 -5.35 15.31
C GLY A 117 -15.88 -5.80 16.61
N GLY A 118 -15.09 -6.33 17.54
CA GLY A 118 -15.57 -6.60 18.91
C GLY A 118 -16.07 -5.30 19.56
N ALA A 119 -17.20 -5.42 20.27
CA ALA A 119 -17.76 -4.38 21.12
C ALA A 119 -16.76 -3.84 22.15
#